data_AF-A0A969K2V3-F1
#
_entry.id   AF-A0A969K2V3-F1
#
_cell.length_a   1.000
_cell.length_b   1.000
_cell.length_c   1.000
_cell.angle_alpha   90.00
_cell.angle_beta   90.00
_cell.angle_gamma   90.00
#
_symmetry.space_group_name_H-M   'P 1'
#
loop_
_entity.id
_entity.type
_entity.pdbx_description
1 polymer ?
#
loop_
_entity_poly.entity_id
_entity_poly.type
_entity_poly.pdbx_seq_one_letter_code
_entity_poly.pdbx_strand_id
1 'polypeptide(L)'
;MELLTGVLSAAIAAIVSLIIALISYLTNKNTLKSEREKFERELQRSMTSKLYDLRLEKYPEAIAITDGLRRSRMSNPGEDLSEAYFKAILAKLDEWHGVQAFLLLSPNAVGKLYTLRKVLREKPEIEGKYSKEQIEKIWKAKGAFRGALRADIQFLYEEEAKTFRDD
;
A
#
# COMPACT_ATOMS: atom_id res chain seq x y z
N MET A 1 -52.54 -4.27 -56.31
CA MET A 1 -52.41 -5.02 -55.04
C MET A 1 -50.95 -5.15 -54.62
N GLU A 2 -50.03 -5.51 -55.54
CA GLU A 2 -48.59 -5.67 -55.25
C GLU A 2 -47.86 -4.43 -54.72
N LEU A 3 -48.17 -3.22 -55.22
CA LEU A 3 -47.55 -1.97 -54.74
C LEU A 3 -47.89 -1.65 -53.28
N LEU A 4 -49.13 -1.91 -52.86
CA LEU A 4 -49.60 -1.66 -51.50
C LEU A 4 -48.93 -2.63 -50.50
N THR A 5 -48.76 -3.89 -50.90
CA THR A 5 -48.01 -4.89 -50.12
C THR A 5 -46.52 -4.56 -50.02
N GLY A 6 -45.90 -4.02 -51.07
CA GLY A 6 -44.50 -3.60 -51.05
C GLY A 6 -44.24 -2.38 -50.16
N VAL A 7 -45.15 -1.41 -50.14
CA VAL A 7 -45.06 -0.25 -49.25
C VAL A 7 -45.27 -0.65 -47.78
N LEU A 8 -46.22 -1.56 -47.51
CA LEU A 8 -46.48 -2.05 -46.15
C LEU A 8 -45.28 -2.84 -45.59
N SER A 9 -44.66 -3.69 -46.41
CA SER A 9 -43.48 -4.45 -45.98
C SER A 9 -42.28 -3.54 -45.72
N ALA A 10 -42.06 -2.52 -46.56
CA ALA A 10 -41.02 -1.52 -46.36
C ALA A 10 -41.22 -0.71 -45.05
N ALA A 11 -42.47 -0.33 -44.76
CA ALA A 11 -42.81 0.39 -43.52
C ALA A 11 -42.54 -0.47 -42.27
N ILE A 12 -42.92 -1.76 -42.30
CA ILE A 12 -42.66 -2.70 -41.20
C ILE A 12 -41.15 -2.90 -41.04
N ALA A 13 -40.41 -3.11 -42.13
CA ALA A 13 -38.96 -3.28 -42.09
C ALA A 13 -38.25 -2.04 -41.50
N ALA A 14 -38.70 -0.83 -41.83
CA ALA A 14 -38.17 0.40 -41.27
C ALA A 14 -38.41 0.50 -39.75
N ILE A 15 -39.62 0.17 -39.28
CA ILE A 15 -39.96 0.20 -37.85
C ILE A 15 -39.13 -0.83 -37.09
N VAL A 16 -39.06 -2.07 -37.58
CA VAL A 16 -38.27 -3.14 -36.94
C VAL A 16 -36.79 -2.76 -36.88
N SER A 17 -36.24 -2.18 -37.96
CA SER A 17 -34.85 -1.72 -37.99
C SER A 17 -34.59 -0.63 -36.95
N LEU A 18 -35.54 0.31 -36.78
CA LEU A 18 -35.45 1.38 -35.79
C LEU A 18 -35.49 0.85 -34.36
N ILE A 19 -36.36 -0.14 -34.10
CA ILE A 19 -36.45 -0.81 -32.79
C ILE A 19 -35.15 -1.56 -32.48
N ILE A 20 -34.62 -2.34 -33.44
CA ILE A 20 -33.36 -3.07 -33.26
C ILE A 20 -32.21 -2.10 -33.00
N ALA A 21 -32.13 -0.99 -33.74
CA ALA A 21 -31.11 0.03 -33.54
C ALA A 21 -31.20 0.67 -32.15
N LEU A 22 -32.42 0.97 -31.67
CA LEU A 22 -32.63 1.55 -30.34
C LEU A 22 -32.24 0.57 -29.24
N ILE A 23 -32.65 -0.69 -29.33
CA ILE A 23 -32.27 -1.74 -28.38
C ILE A 23 -30.75 -1.90 -28.36
N SER A 24 -30.13 -2.00 -29.53
CA SER A 24 -28.67 -2.14 -29.67
C SER A 24 -27.91 -0.96 -29.08
N TYR A 25 -28.43 0.26 -29.24
CA TYR A 25 -27.84 1.45 -28.65
C TYR A 25 -27.91 1.42 -27.11
N LEU A 26 -29.07 1.07 -26.56
CA LEU A 26 -29.26 0.99 -25.11
C LEU A 26 -28.42 -0.11 -24.47
N THR A 27 -28.35 -1.29 -25.09
CA THR A 27 -27.51 -2.39 -24.61
C THR A 27 -26.03 -2.01 -24.69
N ASN A 28 -25.54 -1.49 -25.82
CA ASN A 28 -24.15 -1.07 -25.96
C ASN A 28 -23.76 0.00 -24.94
N LYS A 29 -24.63 0.98 -24.68
CA LYS A 29 -24.35 2.03 -23.69
C LYS A 29 -24.18 1.45 -22.28
N ASN A 30 -25.04 0.51 -21.89
CA ASN A 30 -24.96 -0.14 -20.57
C ASN A 30 -23.75 -1.07 -20.47
N THR A 31 -23.46 -1.83 -21.53
CA THR A 31 -22.29 -2.72 -21.60
C THR A 31 -20.99 -1.91 -21.49
N LEU A 32 -20.84 -0.84 -22.27
CA LEU A 32 -19.65 0.02 -22.22
C LEU A 32 -19.43 0.65 -20.84
N LYS A 33 -20.51 1.02 -20.14
CA LYS A 33 -20.42 1.53 -18.77
C LYS A 33 -19.91 0.46 -17.82
N SER A 34 -20.48 -0.76 -17.87
CA SER A 34 -20.04 -1.87 -17.02
C SER A 34 -18.60 -2.30 -17.31
N GLU A 35 -18.22 -2.39 -18.58
CA GLU A 35 -16.85 -2.72 -18.99
C GLU A 35 -15.85 -1.68 -18.51
N ARG A 36 -16.20 -0.39 -18.63
CA ARG A 36 -15.37 0.70 -18.10
C ARG A 36 -15.19 0.59 -16.59
N GLU A 37 -16.27 0.36 -15.84
CA GLU A 37 -16.19 0.20 -14.39
C GLU A 37 -15.39 -1.04 -13.97
N LYS A 38 -15.46 -2.13 -14.74
CA LYS A 38 -14.62 -3.32 -14.53
C LYS A 38 -13.15 -3.01 -14.82
N PHE A 39 -12.87 -2.34 -15.94
CA PHE A 39 -11.51 -1.96 -16.32
C PHE A 39 -10.87 -1.00 -15.32
N GLU A 40 -11.61 0.01 -14.83
CA GLU A 40 -11.13 0.93 -13.79
C GLU A 40 -10.82 0.17 -12.49
N ARG A 41 -11.67 -0.80 -12.09
CA ARG A 41 -11.42 -1.67 -10.94
C ARG A 41 -10.20 -2.58 -11.13
N GLU A 42 -10.06 -3.19 -12.29
CA GLU A 42 -8.90 -4.03 -12.65
C GLU A 42 -7.60 -3.21 -12.65
N LEU A 43 -7.63 -2.00 -13.20
CA LEU A 43 -6.49 -1.09 -13.21
C LEU A 43 -6.10 -0.68 -11.78
N GLN A 44 -7.08 -0.33 -10.94
CA GLN A 44 -6.84 -0.05 -9.52
C GLN A 44 -6.21 -1.26 -8.84
N ARG A 45 -6.80 -2.45 -8.98
CA ARG A 45 -6.26 -3.71 -8.41
C ARG A 45 -4.83 -3.98 -8.89
N SER A 46 -4.54 -3.78 -10.17
CA SER A 46 -3.19 -3.96 -10.74
C SER A 46 -2.17 -2.99 -10.13
N MET A 47 -2.54 -1.72 -9.97
CA MET A 47 -1.65 -0.72 -9.36
C MET A 47 -1.43 -1.01 -7.87
N THR A 48 -2.45 -1.47 -7.16
CA THR A 48 -2.32 -1.86 -5.75
C THR A 48 -1.45 -3.11 -5.61
N SER A 49 -1.61 -4.13 -6.47
CA SER A 49 -0.77 -5.33 -6.52
C SER A 49 0.71 -4.98 -6.71
N LYS A 50 1.04 -4.07 -7.64
CA LYS A 50 2.43 -3.61 -7.83
C LYS A 50 2.99 -2.92 -6.59
N LEU A 51 2.19 -2.08 -5.92
CA LEU A 51 2.60 -1.43 -4.68
C LEU A 51 2.88 -2.48 -3.59
N TYR A 52 2.09 -3.55 -3.52
CA TYR A 52 2.28 -4.63 -2.57
C TYR A 52 3.54 -5.45 -2.83
N ASP A 53 3.80 -5.82 -4.08
CA ASP A 53 5.02 -6.54 -4.45
C ASP A 53 6.26 -5.74 -4.05
N LEU A 54 6.26 -4.44 -4.33
CA LEU A 54 7.34 -3.53 -3.93
C LEU A 54 7.48 -3.44 -2.41
N ARG A 55 6.38 -3.40 -1.65
CA ARG A 55 6.44 -3.39 -0.17
C ARG A 55 7.01 -4.70 0.37
N LEU A 56 6.59 -5.85 -0.17
CA LEU A 56 7.10 -7.16 0.22
C LEU A 56 8.59 -7.30 -0.09
N GLU A 57 9.06 -6.70 -1.18
CA GLU A 57 10.48 -6.67 -1.53
C GLU A 57 11.29 -5.74 -0.61
N LYS A 58 10.81 -4.52 -0.35
CA LYS A 58 11.61 -3.45 0.29
C LYS A 58 11.47 -3.36 1.81
N TYR A 59 10.34 -3.76 2.40
CA TYR A 59 10.15 -3.67 3.85
C TYR A 59 11.02 -4.62 4.69
N PRO A 60 11.38 -5.83 4.20
CA PRO A 60 12.37 -6.67 4.88
C PRO A 60 13.71 -5.98 5.12
N GLU A 61 14.14 -5.07 4.25
CA GLU A 61 15.38 -4.30 4.42
C GLU A 61 15.32 -3.39 5.65
N ALA A 62 14.23 -2.65 5.85
CA ALA A 62 14.03 -1.86 7.09
C ALA A 62 13.94 -2.73 8.34
N ILE A 63 13.33 -3.91 8.23
CA ILE A 63 13.30 -4.89 9.31
C ILE A 63 14.70 -5.35 9.69
N ALA A 64 15.57 -5.60 8.71
CA ALA A 64 16.97 -5.98 8.91
C ALA A 64 17.79 -4.83 9.52
N ILE A 65 17.66 -3.61 8.99
CA ILE A 65 18.34 -2.42 9.54
C ILE A 65 17.97 -2.21 11.01
N THR A 66 16.69 -2.35 11.36
CA THR A 66 16.21 -2.17 12.74
C THR A 66 16.44 -3.40 13.64
N ASP A 67 17.03 -4.49 13.13
CA ASP A 67 17.29 -5.67 13.94
C ASP A 67 18.37 -5.43 15.01
N GLY A 68 19.30 -4.50 14.75
CA GLY A 68 20.24 -3.99 15.76
C GLY A 68 19.55 -3.40 16.99
N LEU A 69 18.29 -2.97 16.87
CA LEU A 69 17.48 -2.45 17.98
C LEU A 69 16.64 -3.54 18.66
N ARG A 70 17.07 -4.81 18.60
CA ARG A 70 16.40 -5.90 19.31
C ARG A 70 16.70 -5.82 20.81
N ARG A 71 15.70 -6.12 21.64
CA ARG A 71 15.83 -6.06 23.10
C ARG A 71 16.98 -6.92 23.63
N SER A 72 17.15 -8.13 23.08
CA SER A 72 18.23 -9.05 23.47
C SER A 72 19.63 -8.50 23.19
N ARG A 73 19.76 -7.68 22.13
CA ARG A 73 20.98 -6.95 21.80
C ARG A 73 21.19 -5.81 22.80
N MET A 74 20.22 -4.90 22.88
CA MET A 74 20.28 -3.71 23.75
C MET A 74 20.32 -3.99 25.26
N SER A 75 20.07 -5.23 25.70
CA SER A 75 20.20 -5.65 27.10
C SER A 75 21.48 -6.44 27.38
N ASN A 76 22.30 -6.69 26.36
CA ASN A 76 23.56 -7.42 26.50
C ASN A 76 24.64 -6.48 27.06
N PRO A 77 25.22 -6.78 28.24
CA PRO A 77 26.25 -5.94 28.87
C PRO A 77 27.54 -5.79 28.06
N GLY A 78 27.77 -6.62 27.02
CA GLY A 78 28.91 -6.50 26.12
C GLY A 78 28.67 -5.67 24.85
N GLU A 79 27.45 -5.16 24.62
CA GLU A 79 27.15 -4.37 23.42
C GLU A 79 27.39 -2.87 23.68
N ASP A 80 28.20 -2.22 22.83
CA ASP A 80 28.44 -0.78 22.91
C ASP A 80 27.25 0.00 22.32
N LEU A 81 26.32 0.38 23.19
CA LEU A 81 25.19 1.24 22.86
C LEU A 81 25.60 2.72 22.85
N SER A 82 26.66 3.04 22.11
CA SER A 82 27.17 4.39 21.96
C SER A 82 26.30 5.24 21.03
N GLU A 83 26.48 6.56 21.07
CA GLU A 83 25.83 7.47 20.11
C GLU A 83 26.17 7.10 18.65
N ALA A 84 27.41 6.65 18.41
CA ALA A 84 27.86 6.19 17.09
C ALA A 84 27.06 4.97 16.60
N TYR A 85 26.75 4.03 17.49
CA TYR A 85 25.93 2.86 17.18
C TYR A 85 24.54 3.26 16.64
N PHE A 86 23.83 4.12 17.37
CA PHE A 86 22.51 4.56 16.95
C PHE A 86 22.53 5.46 15.70
N LYS A 87 23.56 6.30 15.55
CA LYS A 87 23.77 7.10 14.32
C LYS A 87 23.98 6.23 13.10
N ALA A 88 24.71 5.11 13.22
CA ALA A 88 24.91 4.19 12.11
C ALA A 88 23.60 3.54 11.65
N ILE A 89 22.73 3.16 12.60
CA ILE A 89 21.40 2.62 12.28
C ILE A 89 20.52 3.70 11.64
N LEU A 90 20.55 4.91 12.18
CA LEU A 90 19.81 6.05 11.64
C LEU A 90 20.23 6.37 10.20
N ALA A 91 21.54 6.38 9.91
CA ALA A 91 22.05 6.62 8.56
C ALA A 91 21.52 5.60 7.55
N LYS A 92 21.52 4.30 7.91
CA LYS A 92 20.95 3.24 7.08
C LYS A 92 19.44 3.41 6.87
N LEU A 93 18.70 3.81 7.90
CA LEU A 93 17.27 4.11 7.77
C LEU A 93 17.00 5.31 6.87
N ASP A 94 17.85 6.33 6.92
CA ASP A 94 17.74 7.54 6.10
C ASP A 94 18.04 7.23 4.63
N GLU A 95 19.06 6.42 4.36
CA GLU A 95 19.39 5.92 3.02
C GLU A 95 18.27 5.05 2.44
N TRP A 96 17.82 4.03 3.18
CA TRP A 96 16.72 3.16 2.76
C TRP A 96 15.45 3.96 2.44
N HIS A 97 15.11 4.93 3.31
CA HIS A 97 13.96 5.79 3.07
C HIS A 97 14.13 6.67 1.83
N GLY A 98 15.28 7.30 1.67
CA GLY A 98 15.55 8.23 0.57
C GLY A 98 15.59 7.58 -0.81
N VAL A 99 16.05 6.33 -0.89
CA VAL A 99 16.24 5.62 -2.17
C VAL A 99 15.07 4.72 -2.52
N GLN A 100 14.53 3.98 -1.55
CA GLN A 100 13.65 2.85 -1.84
C GLN A 100 12.23 3.03 -1.28
N ALA A 101 12.09 3.56 -0.07
CA ALA A 101 10.83 3.47 0.67
C ALA A 101 9.98 4.75 0.70
N PHE A 102 10.51 5.90 0.26
CA PHE A 102 9.80 7.18 0.30
C PHE A 102 8.41 7.14 -0.36
N LEU A 103 8.28 6.43 -1.49
CA LEU A 103 7.01 6.31 -2.23
C LEU A 103 6.15 5.12 -1.79
N LEU A 104 6.70 4.22 -0.97
CA LEU A 104 6.03 2.97 -0.60
C LEU A 104 5.28 3.08 0.73
N LEU A 105 5.78 3.90 1.66
CA LEU A 105 5.27 3.98 3.02
C LEU A 105 3.89 4.63 3.08
N SER A 106 2.99 4.02 3.87
CA SER A 106 1.76 4.70 4.25
C SER A 106 2.04 5.92 5.13
N PRO A 107 1.11 6.89 5.21
CA PRO A 107 1.25 8.03 6.12
C PRO A 107 1.48 7.61 7.58
N ASN A 108 0.86 6.51 8.01
CA ASN A 108 1.07 5.95 9.35
C ASN A 108 2.51 5.44 9.52
N ALA A 109 3.02 4.65 8.57
CA ALA A 109 4.38 4.14 8.62
C ALA A 109 5.44 5.26 8.59
N VAL A 110 5.22 6.30 7.78
CA VAL A 110 6.07 7.52 7.76
C VAL A 110 6.08 8.19 9.13
N GLY A 111 4.91 8.39 9.76
CA GLY A 111 4.84 8.98 11.11
C GLY A 111 5.59 8.17 12.17
N LYS A 112 5.52 6.83 12.10
CA LYS A 112 6.28 5.96 13.01
C LYS A 112 7.79 5.98 12.72
N LEU A 113 8.20 6.07 11.45
CA LEU A 113 9.59 6.24 11.07
C LEU A 113 10.16 7.54 11.64
N TYR A 114 9.44 8.66 11.53
CA TYR A 114 9.89 9.94 12.10
C TYR A 114 9.99 9.90 13.62
N THR A 115 9.07 9.21 14.29
CA THR A 115 9.16 8.98 15.73
C THR A 115 10.42 8.19 16.09
N LEU A 116 10.72 7.12 15.34
CA LEU A 116 11.95 6.33 15.53
C LEU A 116 13.22 7.17 15.28
N ARG A 117 13.25 7.97 14.21
CA ARG A 117 14.36 8.88 13.92
C ARG A 117 14.59 9.87 15.05
N LYS A 118 13.51 10.43 15.59
CA LYS A 118 13.58 11.39 16.70
C LYS A 118 14.29 10.79 17.90
N VAL A 119 13.87 9.60 18.35
CA VAL A 119 14.46 8.95 19.53
C VAL A 119 15.89 8.47 19.28
N LEU A 120 16.24 8.06 18.05
CA LEU A 120 17.61 7.68 17.70
C LEU A 120 18.58 8.87 17.63
N ARG A 121 18.07 10.09 17.47
CA ARG A 121 18.87 11.33 17.47
C ARG A 121 19.09 11.91 18.87
N GLU A 122 18.40 11.38 19.88
CA GLU A 122 18.59 11.81 21.26
C GLU A 122 20.03 11.50 21.69
N LYS A 123 20.65 12.44 22.41
CA LYS A 123 21.99 12.27 22.96
C LYS A 123 21.93 11.40 24.23
N PRO A 124 23.01 10.68 24.56
CA PRO A 124 23.09 9.93 25.82
C PRO A 124 22.90 10.85 27.04
N GLU A 125 22.08 10.44 28.01
CA GLU A 125 21.80 11.23 29.22
C GLU A 125 22.91 11.13 30.30
N ILE A 126 23.63 10.00 30.39
CA ILE A 126 24.54 9.73 31.51
C ILE A 126 25.93 9.42 30.98
N GLU A 127 26.89 10.34 31.12
CA GLU A 127 28.32 10.12 30.82
C GLU A 127 28.60 9.42 29.47
N GLY A 128 27.83 9.75 28.42
CA GLY A 128 27.96 9.14 27.10
C GLY A 128 27.24 7.81 26.90
N LYS A 129 26.48 7.35 27.90
CA LYS A 129 25.61 6.15 27.85
C LYS A 129 24.13 6.52 27.91
N TYR A 130 23.34 5.73 27.18
CA TYR A 130 21.88 5.89 27.16
C TYR A 130 21.26 5.33 28.45
N SER A 131 20.31 6.06 29.01
CA SER A 131 19.55 5.59 30.16
C SER A 131 18.62 4.43 29.77
N LYS A 132 18.20 3.63 30.75
CA LYS A 132 17.24 2.54 30.52
C LYS A 132 15.93 3.05 29.90
N GLU A 133 15.52 4.26 30.28
CA GLU A 133 14.33 4.91 29.73
C GLU A 133 14.50 5.27 28.26
N GLN A 134 15.67 5.79 27.86
CA GLN A 134 15.96 6.06 26.45
C GLN A 134 15.98 4.78 25.62
N ILE A 135 16.60 3.71 26.12
CA ILE A 135 16.60 2.40 25.44
C ILE A 135 15.17 1.86 25.27
N GLU A 136 14.33 1.99 26.31
CA GLU A 136 12.92 1.58 26.24
C GLU A 136 12.12 2.40 25.22
N LYS A 137 12.35 3.73 25.14
CA LYS A 137 11.75 4.59 24.11
C LYS A 137 12.14 4.16 22.71
N ILE A 138 13.43 3.89 22.48
CA ILE A 138 13.94 3.39 21.19
C ILE A 138 13.28 2.06 20.83
N TRP A 139 13.22 1.13 21.80
CA TRP A 139 12.61 -0.19 21.59
C TRP A 139 11.12 -0.08 21.23
N LYS A 140 10.35 0.74 21.95
CA LYS A 140 8.93 1.00 21.67
C LYS A 140 8.74 1.65 20.30
N ALA A 141 9.53 2.66 19.95
CA ALA A 141 9.44 3.33 18.66
C ALA A 141 9.75 2.36 17.50
N LYS A 142 10.77 1.51 17.65
CA LYS A 142 11.11 0.45 16.69
C LYS A 142 9.97 -0.56 16.54
N GLY A 143 9.37 -0.97 17.66
CA GLY A 143 8.21 -1.86 17.66
C GLY A 143 7.02 -1.25 16.91
N ALA A 144 6.71 0.01 17.18
CA ALA A 144 5.63 0.75 16.51
C ALA A 144 5.87 0.89 15.00
N PHE A 145 7.11 1.20 14.59
CA PHE A 145 7.49 1.28 13.18
C PHE A 145 7.33 -0.07 12.47
N ARG A 146 7.90 -1.16 13.01
CA ARG A 146 7.71 -2.51 12.44
C ARG A 146 6.26 -2.99 12.48
N GLY A 147 5.47 -2.50 13.44
CA GLY A 147 4.02 -2.72 13.48
C GLY A 147 3.33 -2.05 12.29
N ALA A 148 3.64 -0.79 12.02
CA ALA A 148 3.06 -0.05 10.89
C ALA A 148 3.46 -0.66 9.54
N LEU A 149 4.72 -1.07 9.34
CA LEU A 149 5.14 -1.78 8.13
C LEU A 149 4.37 -3.08 7.89
N ARG A 150 4.09 -3.83 8.96
CA ARG A 150 3.27 -5.05 8.86
C ARG A 150 1.81 -4.73 8.58
N ALA A 151 1.26 -3.68 9.18
CA ALA A 151 -0.11 -3.25 8.94
C ALA A 151 -0.33 -2.86 7.47
N ASP A 152 0.63 -2.15 6.86
CA ASP A 152 0.63 -1.81 5.42
C ASP A 152 0.55 -3.06 4.51
N ILE A 153 1.03 -4.21 4.99
CA ILE A 153 0.95 -5.51 4.34
C ILE A 153 -0.29 -6.29 4.80
N GLN A 154 -0.84 -6.04 5.98
CA GLN A 154 -1.95 -6.82 6.55
C GLN A 154 -3.32 -6.35 6.03
N PHE A 155 -3.49 -5.05 5.75
CA PHE A 155 -4.68 -4.53 5.07
C PHE A 155 -4.94 -5.21 3.71
N LEU A 156 -3.89 -5.80 3.11
CA LEU A 156 -3.92 -6.69 1.94
C LEU A 156 -4.97 -7.82 2.08
N TYR A 157 -4.93 -8.56 3.18
CA TYR A 157 -5.74 -9.77 3.34
C TYR A 157 -7.20 -9.44 3.68
N GLU A 158 -7.45 -8.30 4.32
CA GLU A 158 -8.80 -7.88 4.68
C GLU A 158 -9.58 -7.29 3.50
N GLU A 159 -8.91 -6.55 2.60
CA GLU A 159 -9.53 -6.02 1.39
C GLU A 159 -9.81 -7.12 0.36
N GLU A 160 -8.88 -8.05 0.13
CA GLU A 160 -9.12 -9.22 -0.72
C GLU A 160 -10.27 -10.09 -0.15
N ALA A 161 -10.24 -10.39 1.15
CA ALA A 161 -11.29 -11.21 1.79
C ALA A 161 -12.69 -10.59 1.75
N LYS A 162 -12.81 -9.26 1.77
CA LYS A 162 -14.10 -8.57 1.55
C LYS A 162 -14.54 -8.64 0.10
N THR A 163 -13.61 -8.44 -0.83
CA THR A 163 -13.91 -8.49 -2.27
C THR A 163 -14.45 -9.86 -2.69
N PHE A 164 -13.88 -10.96 -2.20
CA PHE A 164 -14.37 -12.32 -2.47
C PHE A 164 -15.70 -12.68 -1.80
N ARG A 165 -16.18 -11.89 -0.85
CA ARG A 165 -17.47 -12.11 -0.16
C ARG A 165 -18.63 -11.38 -0.83
N ASP A 166 -18.33 -10.36 -1.62
CA ASP A 166 -19.30 -9.52 -2.32
C ASP A 166 -19.51 -9.94 -3.80
N ASP A 167 -18.74 -10.92 -4.28
CA ASP A 167 -18.88 -11.61 -5.58
C ASP A 167 -19.67 -12.93 -5.42
#